data_AF-A0A965PRC3-F1
#
_entry.id   AF-A0A965PRC3-F1
#
_cell.length_a   1.000
_cell.length_b   1.000
_cell.length_c   1.000
_cell.angle_alpha   90.00
_cell.angle_beta   90.00
_cell.angle_gamma   90.00
#
_symmetry.space_group_name_H-M   'P 1'
#
loop_
_entity.id
_entity.type
_entity.pdbx_description
1 polymer ?
#
loop_
_entity_poly.entity_id
_entity_poly.type
_entity_poly.pdbx_seq_one_letter_code
_entity_poly.pdbx_strand_id
1 'polypeptide(L)'
;MRWLVVFAAVVVGCVASLPRDDAAITADLAAETAREVIRLRHEVAPTPVPPAPGGKCSNCDGRGYVGDQRVRVPCQPCGGDGVL
;
A
#
# COMPACT_ATOMS: atom_id res chain seq x y z
N MET A 1 -47.96 -0.14 13.26
CA MET A 1 -47.60 -1.54 13.65
C MET A 1 -47.06 -2.38 12.49
N ARG A 2 -47.72 -2.47 11.33
CA ARG A 2 -47.24 -3.29 10.19
C ARG A 2 -45.79 -3.00 9.76
N TRP A 3 -45.42 -1.73 9.66
CA TRP A 3 -44.06 -1.31 9.30
C TRP A 3 -42.99 -1.68 10.34
N LEU A 4 -43.34 -1.70 11.63
CA LEU A 4 -42.41 -2.10 12.69
C LEU A 4 -42.07 -3.59 12.61
N VAL A 5 -43.04 -4.41 12.23
CA VAL A 5 -42.83 -5.86 12.04
C VAL A 5 -41.90 -6.13 10.85
N VAL A 6 -42.07 -5.39 9.75
CA VAL A 6 -41.18 -5.49 8.58
C VAL A 6 -39.76 -5.04 8.93
N PHE A 7 -39.62 -3.91 9.61
CA PHE A 7 -38.31 -3.43 10.06
C PHE A 7 -37.64 -4.40 11.05
N ALA A 8 -38.38 -4.96 11.99
CA ALA A 8 -37.87 -5.94 12.94
C ALA A 8 -37.39 -7.22 12.23
N ALA A 9 -38.14 -7.72 11.23
CA ALA A 9 -37.75 -8.89 10.45
C ALA A 9 -36.46 -8.66 9.66
N VAL A 10 -36.30 -7.48 9.05
CA VAL A 10 -35.07 -7.11 8.31
C VAL A 10 -33.87 -7.00 9.27
N VAL A 11 -34.04 -6.36 10.43
CA VAL A 11 -32.93 -6.19 11.40
C VAL A 11 -32.50 -7.54 11.98
N VAL A 12 -33.44 -8.41 12.35
CA VAL A 12 -33.13 -9.74 12.87
C VAL A 12 -32.51 -10.64 11.79
N GLY A 13 -33.03 -10.57 10.56
CA GLY A 13 -32.54 -11.37 9.44
C GLY A 13 -31.20 -10.92 8.86
N CYS A 14 -30.83 -9.65 8.99
CA CYS A 14 -29.58 -9.12 8.41
C CYS A 14 -28.45 -8.91 9.41
N VAL A 15 -28.74 -8.66 10.69
CA VAL A 15 -27.70 -8.31 11.69
C VAL A 15 -27.60 -9.34 12.80
N ALA A 16 -28.73 -9.87 13.28
CA ALA A 16 -28.75 -10.81 14.41
C ALA A 16 -28.49 -12.27 14.01
N SER A 17 -28.64 -12.60 12.72
CA SER A 17 -28.35 -13.92 12.13
C SER A 17 -26.91 -14.05 11.63
N LEU A 18 -26.14 -12.97 11.64
CA LEU A 18 -24.72 -13.04 11.30
C LEU A 18 -24.04 -13.94 12.33
N PRO A 19 -23.19 -14.89 11.89
CA PRO A 19 -22.43 -15.70 12.82
C PRO A 19 -21.62 -14.79 13.75
N ARG A 20 -21.93 -14.85 15.04
CA ARG A 20 -21.41 -13.89 16.02
C ARG A 20 -19.91 -14.09 16.26
N ASP A 21 -19.40 -15.30 16.03
CA ASP A 21 -18.06 -15.74 16.39
C ASP A 21 -17.45 -16.67 15.33
N ASP A 22 -17.34 -16.21 14.08
CA ASP A 22 -16.55 -16.91 13.05
C ASP A 22 -15.05 -16.58 13.19
N ALA A 23 -14.50 -16.87 14.38
CA ALA A 23 -13.07 -16.73 14.65
C ALA A 23 -12.21 -17.50 13.63
N ALA A 24 -12.72 -18.62 13.11
CA ALA A 24 -12.06 -19.41 12.08
C ALA A 24 -12.04 -18.70 10.70
N ILE A 25 -13.14 -18.08 10.28
CA ILE A 25 -13.19 -17.37 8.99
C ILE A 25 -12.33 -16.11 9.04
N THR A 26 -12.39 -15.37 10.14
CA THR A 26 -11.56 -14.18 10.33
C THR A 26 -10.07 -14.53 10.40
N ALA A 27 -9.71 -15.66 11.02
CA ALA A 27 -8.33 -16.14 11.05
C ALA A 27 -7.81 -16.58 9.66
N ASP A 28 -8.61 -17.31 8.88
CA ASP A 28 -8.20 -17.76 7.54
C ASP A 28 -8.06 -16.56 6.58
N LEU A 29 -9.01 -15.63 6.63
CA LEU A 29 -8.94 -14.37 5.89
C LEU A 29 -7.70 -13.55 6.29
N ALA A 30 -7.39 -13.45 7.58
CA ALA A 30 -6.20 -12.75 8.06
C ALA A 30 -4.90 -13.43 7.58
N ALA A 31 -4.84 -14.76 7.60
CA ALA A 31 -3.69 -15.51 7.12
C ALA A 31 -3.47 -15.32 5.61
N GLU A 32 -4.54 -15.39 4.81
CA GLU A 32 -4.44 -15.25 3.36
C GLU A 32 -4.12 -13.81 2.93
N THR A 33 -4.73 -12.82 3.58
CA THR A 33 -4.39 -11.41 3.35
C THR A 33 -2.94 -11.09 3.74
N ALA A 34 -2.43 -11.67 4.82
CA ALA A 34 -1.03 -11.53 5.21
C ALA A 34 -0.09 -12.14 4.16
N ARG A 35 -0.40 -13.32 3.62
CA ARG A 35 0.38 -13.95 2.53
C ARG A 35 0.43 -13.06 1.29
N GLU A 36 -0.71 -12.52 0.87
CA GLU A 36 -0.74 -11.68 -0.33
C GLU A 36 0.00 -10.35 -0.12
N VAL A 37 -0.08 -9.74 1.07
CA VAL A 37 0.72 -8.54 1.39
C VAL A 37 2.23 -8.84 1.34
N ILE A 38 2.67 -9.99 1.85
CA ILE A 38 4.07 -10.39 1.76
C ILE A 38 4.47 -10.58 0.30
N ARG A 39 3.64 -11.24 -0.51
CA ARG A 39 3.88 -11.45 -1.93
C ARG A 39 4.04 -10.12 -2.67
N LEU A 40 3.08 -9.20 -2.50
CA LEU A 40 3.11 -7.86 -3.10
C LEU A 40 4.34 -7.06 -2.70
N ARG A 41 4.82 -7.20 -1.45
CA ARG A 41 6.06 -6.53 -1.00
C ARG A 41 7.32 -7.10 -1.62
N HIS A 42 7.30 -8.35 -2.09
CA HIS A 42 8.41 -8.96 -2.82
C HIS A 42 8.34 -8.71 -4.33
N GLU A 43 7.22 -8.20 -4.85
CA GLU A 43 7.14 -7.78 -6.24
C GLU A 43 8.12 -6.63 -6.49
N VAL A 44 8.97 -6.77 -7.51
CA VAL A 44 9.93 -5.75 -7.90
C VAL A 44 9.14 -4.52 -8.34
N ALA A 45 9.32 -3.40 -7.63
CA ALA A 45 8.73 -2.14 -8.05
C ALA A 45 9.14 -1.85 -9.51
N PRO A 46 8.22 -1.33 -10.36
CA PRO A 46 8.53 -1.05 -11.74
C PRO A 46 9.78 -0.19 -11.84
N THR A 47 10.69 -0.58 -12.73
CA THR A 47 11.93 0.15 -12.98
C THR A 47 11.58 1.61 -13.29
N PRO A 48 12.16 2.60 -12.59
CA PRO A 48 11.90 4.00 -12.90
C PRO A 48 12.18 4.26 -14.37
N VAL A 49 11.32 5.05 -15.02
CA VAL A 49 11.60 5.51 -16.40
C VAL A 49 12.94 6.24 -16.37
N PRO A 50 13.94 5.82 -17.18
CA PRO A 50 15.18 6.55 -17.27
C PRO A 50 14.84 7.97 -17.75
N PRO A 51 15.30 9.02 -17.06
CA PRO A 51 15.10 10.37 -17.51
C PRO A 51 15.72 10.58 -18.89
N ALA A 52 15.20 11.59 -19.57
CA ALA A 52 15.73 12.00 -20.86
C ALA A 52 17.24 12.29 -20.74
N PRO A 53 18.06 11.85 -21.70
CA PRO A 53 19.51 12.03 -21.63
C PRO A 53 19.86 13.51 -21.43
N GLY A 54 20.55 13.81 -20.32
CA GLY A 54 20.92 15.17 -19.91
C GLY A 54 19.87 15.91 -19.06
N GLY A 55 18.80 15.22 -18.63
CA GLY A 55 17.81 15.74 -17.71
C GLY A 55 18.30 15.77 -16.26
N LYS A 56 17.73 16.65 -15.45
CA LYS A 56 18.00 16.66 -14.00
C LYS A 56 17.42 15.38 -13.38
N CYS A 57 18.22 14.70 -12.57
CA CYS A 57 17.73 13.58 -11.77
C CYS A 57 16.60 14.06 -10.84
N SER A 58 15.40 13.51 -11.01
CA SER A 58 14.21 13.88 -10.22
C SER A 58 14.32 13.53 -8.74
N ASN A 59 15.12 12.52 -8.39
CA ASN A 59 15.29 12.08 -7.01
C ASN A 59 16.17 13.02 -6.17
N CYS A 60 17.13 13.70 -6.78
CA CYS A 60 18.01 14.65 -6.09
C CYS A 60 17.89 16.09 -6.59
N ASP A 61 16.91 16.38 -7.45
CA ASP A 61 16.73 17.68 -8.13
C ASP A 61 17.98 18.17 -8.88
N GLY A 62 18.82 17.26 -9.34
CA GLY A 62 20.10 17.57 -9.97
C GLY A 62 21.26 17.89 -9.02
N ARG A 63 21.10 17.70 -7.71
CA ARG A 63 22.18 17.94 -6.72
C ARG A 63 23.25 16.86 -6.68
N GLY A 64 22.96 15.64 -7.16
CA GLY A 64 23.85 14.48 -7.08
C GLY A 64 23.86 13.77 -5.72
N TYR A 65 23.25 14.37 -4.69
CA TYR A 65 23.14 13.77 -3.36
C TYR A 65 21.74 13.94 -2.77
N VAL A 66 21.39 13.05 -1.85
CA VAL A 66 20.17 13.10 -1.05
C VAL A 66 20.54 13.36 0.41
N GLY A 67 19.75 14.21 1.07
CA GLY A 67 19.93 14.62 2.46
C GLY A 67 19.91 16.13 2.65
N ASP A 68 19.92 16.56 3.90
CA ASP A 68 20.13 17.93 4.33
C ASP A 68 21.64 18.22 4.32
N GLN A 69 22.09 19.42 3.93
CA GLN A 69 23.50 19.72 3.56
C GLN A 69 24.61 19.21 4.51
N ARG A 70 24.25 18.85 5.76
CA ARG A 70 25.08 18.22 6.80
C ARG A 70 25.30 16.72 6.61
N VAL A 71 24.31 15.98 6.08
CA VAL A 71 24.40 14.56 5.78
C VAL A 71 24.15 14.38 4.27
N ARG A 72 25.22 14.10 3.52
CA ARG A 72 25.15 13.91 2.07
C ARG A 72 25.44 12.47 1.72
N VAL A 73 24.44 11.80 1.16
CA VAL A 73 24.58 10.43 0.65
C VAL A 73 24.47 10.49 -0.88
N PRO A 74 25.34 9.80 -1.65
CA PRO A 74 25.23 9.79 -3.11
C PRO A 74 23.85 9.33 -3.54
N CYS A 75 23.27 10.05 -4.50
CA CYS A 75 21.93 9.76 -4.99
C CYS A 75 21.95 8.44 -5.78
N GLN A 76 21.39 7.39 -5.17
CA GLN A 76 21.41 6.02 -5.71
C GLN A 76 20.96 5.92 -7.18
N PRO A 77 19.87 6.61 -7.62
CA PRO A 77 19.44 6.56 -9.01
C PRO A 77 20.41 7.17 -10.03
N CYS A 78 21.20 8.17 -9.65
CA CYS A 78 22.10 8.88 -10.57
C CYS A 78 23.57 8.72 -10.23
N GLY A 79 23.95 7.80 -9.33
CA GLY A 79 25.36 7.55 -8.98
C GLY A 79 26.13 8.68 -8.27
N GLY A 80 25.57 9.89 -8.18
CA GLY A 80 26.29 11.08 -7.70
C GLY A 80 26.29 12.25 -8.69
N ASP A 81 25.87 12.00 -9.93
CA ASP A 81 26.15 12.86 -11.08
C ASP A 81 25.17 14.04 -11.16
N GLY A 82 23.99 13.89 -10.55
CA GLY A 82 22.88 14.84 -10.65
C GLY A 82 22.17 14.82 -12.02
N VAL A 83 22.79 14.22 -13.02
CA VAL A 83 22.20 13.90 -14.33
C VAL A 83 21.94 12.41 -14.40
N LEU A 84 21.02 12.00 -15.27
CA LEU A 84 20.49 10.65 -15.29
C LEU A 84 20.16 10.30 -16.75
#